data_AF-A0A3D8UJ37-F1
#
_entry.id   AF-A0A3D8UJ37-F1
#
_cell.length_a   1.000
_cell.length_b   1.000
_cell.length_c   1.000
_cell.angle_alpha   90.00
_cell.angle_beta   90.00
_cell.angle_gamma   90.00
#
_symmetry.space_group_name_H-M   'P 1'
#
loop_
_entity.id
_entity.type
_entity.pdbx_description
1 polymer ?
#
loop_
_entity_poly.entity_id
_entity_poly.type
_entity_poly.pdbx_seq_one_letter_code
_entity_poly.pdbx_strand_id
1 'polypeptide(L)' 'MIFSILGAFSEFERELIRERTIGGLKAARARGRKGGWKFQLSKAQVRLAQISMKSGDTSATLYRYVGPKGELMKFWIKLL' A
#
# COMPACT_ATOMS: atom_id res chain seq x y z
N MET A 1 38.86 9.66 20.82
CA MET A 1 38.56 11.00 20.24
C MET A 1 38.26 10.95 18.74
N ILE A 2 39.09 10.36 17.88
CA ILE A 2 38.85 10.34 16.41
C ILE A 2 37.51 9.67 16.03
N PHE A 3 37.19 8.52 16.63
CA PHE A 3 35.91 7.83 16.37
C PHE A 3 34.67 8.65 16.77
N SER A 4 34.77 9.49 17.79
CA SER A 4 33.68 10.36 18.23
C SER A 4 33.40 11.48 17.23
N ILE A 5 34.45 12.05 16.63
CA ILE A 5 34.34 13.08 15.60
C ILE A 5 33.75 12.51 14.31
N LEU A 6 34.23 11.33 13.89
CA LEU A 6 33.70 10.63 12.71
C LEU A 6 32.25 10.17 12.91
N GLY A 7 31.88 9.78 14.13
CA GLY A 7 30.50 9.48 14.50
C GLY A 7 29.58 10.70 14.34
N ALA A 8 30.00 11.85 14.90
CA ALA A 8 29.24 13.09 14.76
C ALA A 8 29.08 13.53 13.29
N PHE A 9 30.11 13.35 12.45
CA PHE A 9 30.03 13.61 11.02
C PHE A 9 29.04 12.67 10.31
N SER A 10 29.08 11.39 10.64
CA SER A 10 28.18 10.39 10.05
C SER A 10 26.71 10.67 10.39
N GLU A 11 26.44 11.12 11.61
CA GLU A 11 25.10 11.55 12.03
C GLU A 11 24.64 12.80 11.28
N PHE A 12 25.52 13.79 11.11
CA PHE A 12 25.24 14.99 10.34
C PHE A 12 24.90 14.68 8.87
N GLU A 13 25.70 13.85 8.21
CA GLU A 13 25.45 13.43 6.83
C GLU A 13 24.11 12.68 6.69
N ARG A 14 23.79 11.81 7.65
CA ARG A 14 22.52 11.10 7.70
C ARG A 14 21.34 12.06 7.84
N GLU A 15 21.44 13.06 8.71
CA GLU A 15 20.38 14.06 8.90
C GLU A 15 20.19 14.89 7.62
N LEU A 16 21.27 15.30 6.97
CA LEU A 16 21.23 16.06 5.72
C LEU A 16 20.54 15.28 4.57
N ILE A 17 20.86 13.98 4.42
CA ILE A 17 20.22 13.10 3.43
C ILE A 17 18.72 12.93 3.75
N ARG A 18 18.38 12.80 5.03
CA ARG A 18 17.01 12.66 5.50
C ARG A 18 16.18 13.90 5.19
N GLU A 19 16.68 15.09 5.49
CA GLU A 19 16.00 16.36 5.19
C GLU A 19 15.72 16.50 3.70
N ARG A 20 16.71 16.21 2.84
CA ARG A 20 16.55 16.23 1.39
C ARG A 20 15.46 15.26 0.91
N THR A 21 15.42 14.07 1.48
CA THR A 21 14.41 13.05 1.17
C THR A 21 13.01 13.50 1.57
N ILE A 22 12.86 14.09 2.76
CA ILE A 22 11.58 14.62 3.25
C ILE A 22 11.11 15.78 2.36
N GLY A 23 12.01 16.69 1.98
CA GLY A 23 11.71 17.77 1.04
C GLY A 23 11.21 17.25 -0.31
N GLY A 24 11.88 16.24 -0.86
CA GLY A 24 11.46 15.58 -2.10
C GLY A 24 10.09 14.90 -2.00
N LEU A 25 9.83 14.19 -0.89
CA LEU A 25 8.53 13.57 -0.63
C LEU A 25 7.41 14.60 -0.48
N LYS A 26 7.68 15.72 0.20
CA LYS A 26 6.72 16.83 0.34
C LYS A 26 6.38 17.44 -1.02
N ALA A 27 7.39 17.70 -1.85
CA ALA A 27 7.19 18.20 -3.21
C ALA A 27 6.42 17.19 -4.09
N ALA A 28 6.70 15.89 -3.97
CA ALA A 28 5.96 14.86 -4.69
C ALA A 28 4.50 14.77 -4.25
N ARG A 29 4.21 14.89 -2.95
CA ARG A 29 2.84 14.94 -2.40
C ARG A 29 2.09 16.18 -2.89
N ALA A 30 2.74 17.35 -2.94
CA ALA A 30 2.14 18.57 -3.48
C ALA A 30 1.74 18.43 -4.96
N ARG A 31 2.49 17.65 -5.74
CA ARG A 31 2.14 17.27 -7.12
C ARG A 31 1.05 16.18 -7.23
N GLY A 32 0.47 15.74 -6.11
CA GLY A 32 -0.61 14.73 -6.09
C GLY A 32 -0.13 13.28 -6.06
N ARG A 33 1.18 13.00 -5.91
CA ARG A 33 1.66 11.60 -5.79
C ARG A 33 1.22 11.01 -4.45
N LYS A 34 0.39 9.97 -4.49
CA LYS A 34 0.04 9.14 -3.33
C LYS A 34 1.07 8.00 -3.20
N GLY A 35 2.01 8.15 -2.27
CA GLY A 35 3.00 7.11 -1.94
C GLY A 35 2.40 5.95 -1.14
N GLY A 36 3.23 4.94 -0.84
CA GLY A 36 2.84 3.73 -0.10
C GLY A 36 2.42 2.57 -1.00
N TRP A 37 2.05 1.46 -0.37
CA TRP A 37 1.60 0.25 -1.06
C TRP A 37 0.27 0.49 -1.78
N LYS A 38 0.18 0.10 -3.06
CA LYS A 38 -1.09 0.17 -3.80
C LYS A 38 -2.01 -0.94 -3.31
N PHE A 39 -3.21 -0.55 -2.90
CA PHE A 39 -4.26 -1.50 -2.55
C PHE A 39 -4.65 -2.31 -3.80
N GLN A 40 -4.50 -3.63 -3.74
CA GLN A 40 -4.66 -4.53 -4.90
C GLN A 40 -6.13 -4.79 -5.22
N LEU A 41 -7.03 -4.64 -4.24
CA LEU A 41 -8.47 -4.85 -4.46
C LEU A 41 -9.15 -3.54 -4.85
N SER A 42 -10.04 -3.60 -5.83
CA SER A 42 -10.95 -2.50 -6.14
C SER A 42 -11.98 -2.29 -5.02
N LYS A 43 -12.58 -1.11 -4.97
CA LYS A 43 -13.67 -0.80 -4.01
C LYS A 43 -14.87 -1.75 -4.16
N ALA A 44 -15.17 -2.18 -5.38
CA ALA A 44 -16.24 -3.14 -5.66
C ALA A 44 -15.94 -4.50 -5.03
N GLN A 45 -14.68 -4.96 -5.11
CA GLN A 45 -14.25 -6.21 -4.50
C GLN A 45 -14.28 -6.18 -2.98
N VAL A 46 -13.88 -5.07 -2.37
CA VAL A 46 -14.00 -4.90 -0.91
C VAL A 46 -15.46 -4.99 -0.47
N ARG A 47 -16.38 -4.38 -1.23
CA ARG A 47 -17.80 -4.41 -0.92
C ARG A 47 -18.40 -5.81 -1.07
N LEU A 48 -18.05 -6.54 -2.13
CA LEU A 48 -18.47 -7.94 -2.31
C LEU A 48 -17.93 -8.84 -1.19
N ALA A 49 -16.66 -8.66 -0.84
CA ALA A 49 -16.04 -9.39 0.26
C ALA A 49 -16.77 -9.14 1.59
N GLN A 50 -17.11 -7.89 1.89
CA GLN A 50 -17.87 -7.51 3.08
C GLN A 50 -19.29 -8.09 3.10
N ILE A 51 -19.94 -8.19 1.93
CA ILE A 51 -21.28 -8.78 1.81
C ILE A 51 -21.20 -10.29 2.08
N SER A 52 -20.31 -11.02 1.40
CA SER A 52 -20.13 -12.46 1.64
C SER A 52 -19.78 -12.78 3.09
N MET A 53 -18.88 -12.01 3.72
CA MET A 53 -18.54 -12.20 5.13
C MET A 53 -19.74 -11.97 6.07
N LYS A 54 -20.68 -11.07 5.73
CA LYS A 54 -21.90 -10.84 6.50
C LYS A 54 -22.95 -11.94 6.31
N SER A 55 -22.97 -12.57 5.13
CA SER A 55 -23.84 -13.70 4.81
C SER A 55 -23.42 -15.01 5.45
N GLY A 56 -22.31 -15.04 6.20
CA GLY A 56 -21.78 -16.24 6.85
C GLY A 56 -20.88 -17.09 5.95
N ASP A 57 -20.45 -16.57 4.80
CA ASP A 57 -19.52 -17.27 3.91
C ASP A 57 -18.11 -17.33 4.52
N THR A 58 -17.53 -18.54 4.54
CA THR A 58 -16.15 -18.78 4.99
C THR A 58 -15.15 -18.07 4.09
N SER A 59 -13.97 -17.70 4.63
CA SER A 59 -12.85 -17.09 3.90
C SER A 59 -12.48 -17.80 2.58
N ALA A 60 -12.71 -19.11 2.48
CA ALA A 60 -12.54 -19.89 1.26
C ALA A 60 -13.50 -19.49 0.12
N THR A 61 -14.74 -19.14 0.43
CA THR A 61 -15.75 -18.67 -0.55
C THR A 61 -15.35 -17.33 -1.15
N LEU A 62 -14.68 -16.47 -0.38
CA LEU A 62 -14.15 -15.18 -0.86
C LEU A 62 -13.18 -15.35 -2.04
N TYR A 63 -12.28 -16.32 -1.94
CA TYR A 63 -11.30 -16.66 -2.98
C TYR A 63 -11.93 -17.30 -4.23
N ARG A 64 -13.19 -17.75 -4.16
CA ARG A 64 -13.94 -18.22 -5.34
C ARG A 64 -14.33 -17.06 -6.27
N TYR A 65 -14.45 -15.85 -5.72
CA TYR A 65 -14.88 -14.66 -6.46
C TYR A 65 -13.73 -13.68 -6.76
N VAL A 66 -12.65 -13.74 -5.97
CA VAL A 66 -11.49 -12.84 -6.09
C VAL A 66 -10.22 -13.65 -6.30
N GLY A 67 -9.57 -13.46 -7.44
CA GLY A 67 -8.32 -14.13 -7.78
C GLY A 67 -7.12 -13.64 -6.94
N PRO A 68 -5.98 -14.35 -6.97
CA PRO A 68 -4.78 -14.03 -6.17
C PRO A 68 -4.19 -12.63 -6.40
N LYS A 69 -4.43 -12.07 -7.60
CA LYS A 69 -4.02 -10.71 -7.99
C LYS A 69 -5.07 -9.65 -7.67
N GLY A 70 -6.16 -10.02 -6.98
CA GLY A 70 -7.29 -9.13 -6.77
C GLY A 70 -8.06 -8.87 -8.06
N GLU A 71 -8.21 -9.87 -8.93
CA GLU A 71 -9.03 -9.79 -10.15
C GLU A 71 -10.42 -10.41 -9.89
N LEU A 72 -11.48 -9.81 -10.43
CA LEU A 72 -12.81 -10.44 -10.44
C LEU A 72 -12.83 -11.54 -11.51
N MET A 73 -13.16 -12.78 -11.13
CA MET A 73 -13.33 -13.85 -12.13
C MET A 73 -14.52 -13.50 -13.03
N LYS A 74 -14.23 -13.24 -14.31
CA LYS A 74 -15.19 -12.80 -15.35
C LYS A 74 -16.41 -13.72 -15.54
N PHE A 75 -16.35 -14.95 -15.04
CA PHE A 75 -17.39 -15.98 -15.22
C PHE A 75 -18.77 -15.57 -14.66
N TRP A 76 -18.84 -14.67 -13.67
CA TRP A 76 -20.10 -14.29 -13.00
C TRP A 76 -20.62 -12.87 -13.31
N ILE A 77 -19.93 -12.10 -14.16
CA ILE A 77 -20.39 -10.75 -14.56
C ILE A 77 -21.68 -10.83 -15.42
N LYS A 78 -22.09 -12.03 -15.86
CA LYS A 78 -23.32 -12.27 -16.65
C LYS A 78 -24.58 -12.54 -15.82
N LEU A 79 -24.51 -12.51 -14.47
CA LEU A 79 -25.64 -12.85 -13.60
C LEU A 79 -26.13 -11.68 -12.70
N LEU A 80 -25.85 -10.45 -13.14
CA LEU A 80 -26.46 -9.19 -12.67
C LEU A 80 -26.90 -8.40 -13.90
#